data_AF-M5FX33-F1
#
_entry.id   AF-M5FX33-F1
#
_cell.length_a   1.000
_cell.length_b   1.000
_cell.length_c   1.000
_cell.angle_alpha   90.00
_cell.angle_beta   90.00
_cell.angle_gamma   90.00
#
_symmetry.space_group_name_H-M   'P 1'
#
loop_
_entity.id
_entity.type
_entity.pdbx_description
1 polymer ?
#
loop_
_entity_poly.entity_id
_entity_poly.type
_entity_poly.pdbx_seq_one_letter_code
_entity_poly.pdbx_strand_id
1 'polypeptide(L)'
;MAGLFSAAVMSLLPSPRLGVKRWANERTRIRELVHWVGNQIEEPQKPLVVLIRVEAPQLQPLHADTGYHVYMVWEMGHIRQEDGICRRVERRVHLTGNAGNYAYFADDIRAAGNISAEHHFIIFGTFTPEQRQRILWLAENVDFSPRWTVNTCRTWMWRLLTSMVAHGLISDE
;
A
#
# COMPACT_ATOMS: atom_id res chain seq x y z
N MET A 1 42.67 -18.67 -45.58
CA MET A 1 42.48 -17.37 -44.90
C MET A 1 40.98 -17.20 -44.70
N ALA A 2 40.50 -17.27 -43.45
CA ALA A 2 39.85 -16.15 -42.72
C ALA A 2 38.59 -15.60 -43.45
N GLY A 3 37.39 -15.49 -42.89
CA GLY A 3 36.82 -15.61 -41.54
C GLY A 3 35.28 -15.54 -41.68
N LEU A 4 34.49 -16.19 -40.81
CA LEU A 4 33.92 -15.67 -39.56
C LEU A 4 32.67 -14.77 -39.73
N PHE A 5 31.55 -15.22 -39.13
CA PHE A 5 30.49 -14.49 -38.38
C PHE A 5 29.87 -13.20 -38.98
N SER A 6 28.65 -12.72 -38.66
CA SER A 6 27.45 -13.12 -37.93
C SER A 6 26.64 -11.82 -37.75
N ALA A 7 25.38 -11.96 -37.32
CA ALA A 7 24.68 -11.02 -36.43
C ALA A 7 23.98 -9.78 -37.05
N ALA A 8 22.65 -9.90 -37.06
CA ALA A 8 21.75 -9.10 -36.22
C ALA A 8 21.72 -7.58 -36.45
N VAL A 9 20.72 -7.17 -37.24
CA VAL A 9 20.03 -5.89 -37.02
C VAL A 9 18.85 -6.16 -36.08
N MET A 10 19.08 -5.97 -34.78
CA MET A 10 18.01 -5.73 -33.82
C MET A 10 18.51 -4.67 -32.84
N SER A 11 18.35 -3.41 -33.23
CA SER A 11 18.62 -2.27 -32.36
C SER A 11 17.31 -1.80 -31.72
N LEU A 12 17.34 -1.78 -30.39
CA LEU A 12 16.70 -0.80 -29.51
C LEU A 12 15.19 -0.92 -29.29
N LEU A 13 14.82 -1.92 -28.48
CA LEU A 13 13.75 -1.72 -27.50
C LEU A 13 14.35 -1.01 -26.26
N PRO A 14 13.65 -0.04 -25.65
CA PRO A 14 14.12 0.61 -24.43
C PRO A 14 14.19 -0.39 -23.27
N SER A 15 15.32 -0.38 -22.57
CA SER A 15 15.59 -1.19 -21.38
C SER A 15 14.53 -1.00 -20.29
N PRO A 16 14.10 -2.06 -19.59
CA PRO A 16 13.15 -1.94 -18.49
C PRO A 16 13.82 -1.29 -17.26
N ARG A 17 13.24 -0.16 -16.87
CA ARG A 17 13.38 0.62 -15.62
C ARG A 17 14.22 -0.04 -14.51
N LEU A 18 15.44 0.46 -14.33
CA LEU A 18 16.33 0.25 -13.17
C LEU A 18 15.69 0.55 -11.79
N GLY A 19 14.51 1.18 -11.75
CA GLY A 19 13.79 1.47 -10.52
C GLY A 19 13.18 0.23 -9.85
N VAL A 20 12.59 -0.70 -10.60
CA VAL A 20 11.69 -1.74 -10.05
C VAL A 20 12.42 -2.71 -9.10
N LYS A 21 13.67 -3.07 -9.39
CA LYS A 21 14.42 -4.05 -8.60
C LYS A 21 14.89 -3.52 -7.24
N ARG A 22 15.18 -2.22 -7.12
CA ARG A 22 15.61 -1.62 -5.84
C ARG A 22 14.47 -1.58 -4.82
N TRP A 23 13.23 -1.42 -5.31
CA TRP A 23 12.03 -1.34 -4.48
C TRP A 23 11.63 -2.68 -3.85
N ALA A 24 11.88 -3.80 -4.54
CA ALA A 24 11.54 -5.13 -4.03
C ALA A 24 12.30 -5.48 -2.73
N ASN A 25 13.58 -5.12 -2.62
CA ASN A 25 14.41 -5.43 -1.45
C ASN A 25 14.05 -4.58 -0.22
N GLU A 26 13.67 -3.32 -0.41
CA GLU A 26 13.23 -2.43 0.67
C GLU A 26 11.91 -2.93 1.29
N ARG A 27 10.98 -3.42 0.45
CA ARG A 27 9.68 -3.99 0.90
C ARG A 27 9.88 -5.19 1.83
N THR A 28 10.83 -6.08 1.53
CA THR A 28 11.09 -7.27 2.36
C THR A 28 11.60 -6.89 3.75
N ARG A 29 12.58 -5.98 3.82
CA ARG A 29 13.19 -5.57 5.10
C ARG A 29 12.22 -4.82 6.01
N ILE A 30 11.30 -4.02 5.44
CA ILE A 30 10.32 -3.30 6.25
C ILE A 30 9.20 -4.25 6.71
N ARG A 31 8.77 -5.22 5.90
CA ARG A 31 7.73 -6.21 6.31
C ARG A 31 8.11 -6.97 7.60
N GLU A 32 9.39 -7.26 7.79
CA GLU A 32 9.91 -7.89 9.02
C GLU A 32 9.76 -6.99 10.27
N LEU A 33 9.74 -5.67 10.11
CA LEU A 33 9.68 -4.69 11.21
C LEU A 33 8.25 -4.32 11.66
N VAL A 34 7.20 -4.60 10.85
CA VAL A 34 5.83 -4.04 11.06
C VAL A 34 4.77 -5.04 11.56
N HIS A 35 5.17 -6.17 12.15
CA HIS A 35 4.24 -7.24 12.54
C HIS A 35 3.37 -7.71 11.37
N TRP A 36 3.98 -7.89 10.20
CA TRP A 36 3.29 -8.38 9.03
C TRP A 36 2.84 -9.83 9.24
N VAL A 37 1.58 -10.12 8.90
CA VAL A 37 0.96 -11.44 9.08
C VAL A 37 0.32 -11.96 7.79
N GLY A 38 0.69 -11.40 6.64
CA GLY A 38 0.06 -11.71 5.35
C GLY A 38 0.16 -13.16 4.91
N ASN A 39 1.17 -13.92 5.35
CA ASN A 39 1.27 -15.37 5.09
C ASN A 39 0.38 -16.22 6.00
N GLN A 40 -0.26 -15.63 7.02
CA GLN A 40 -1.04 -16.34 8.03
C GLN A 40 -2.55 -16.17 7.84
N ILE A 41 -2.97 -15.37 6.86
CA ILE A 41 -4.38 -15.09 6.59
C ILE A 41 -4.65 -15.05 5.09
N GLU A 42 -5.72 -15.72 4.68
CA GLU A 42 -6.19 -15.68 3.30
C GLU A 42 -7.14 -14.48 3.08
N GLU A 43 -7.21 -14.00 1.83
CA GLU A 43 -8.18 -12.97 1.47
C GLU A 43 -9.61 -13.51 1.64
N PRO A 44 -10.48 -12.83 2.42
CA PRO A 44 -11.86 -13.29 2.59
C PRO A 44 -12.63 -13.28 1.27
N GLN A 45 -13.21 -14.41 0.88
CA GLN A 45 -14.00 -14.55 -0.35
C GLN A 45 -15.43 -13.99 -0.24
N LYS A 46 -15.61 -12.95 0.58
CA LYS A 46 -16.87 -12.25 0.81
C LYS A 46 -16.72 -10.75 0.58
N PRO A 47 -17.81 -10.02 0.34
CA PRO A 47 -17.76 -8.57 0.36
C PRO A 47 -17.33 -8.05 1.74
N LEU A 48 -16.47 -7.02 1.75
CA LEU A 48 -15.94 -6.40 2.97
C LEU A 48 -16.14 -4.90 2.93
N VAL A 49 -16.37 -4.31 4.10
CA VAL A 49 -16.39 -2.86 4.25
C VAL A 49 -14.96 -2.33 4.14
N VAL A 50 -14.75 -1.42 3.19
CA VAL A 50 -13.53 -0.66 3.01
C VAL A 50 -13.74 0.72 3.62
N LEU A 51 -12.75 1.17 4.39
CA LEU A 51 -12.77 2.43 5.10
C LEU A 51 -11.56 3.28 4.69
N ILE A 52 -11.71 4.59 4.72
CA ILE A 52 -10.57 5.51 4.81
C ILE A 52 -10.42 5.88 6.28
N ARG A 53 -9.21 5.67 6.83
CA ARG A 53 -8.86 6.07 8.17
C ARG A 53 -7.89 7.23 8.14
N VAL A 54 -8.18 8.23 8.96
CA VAL A 54 -7.37 9.42 9.16
C VAL A 54 -6.89 9.38 10.62
N GLU A 55 -5.62 9.05 10.82
CA GLU A 55 -5.00 8.96 12.14
C GLU A 55 -4.33 10.29 12.48
N ALA A 56 -4.63 10.85 13.64
CA ALA A 56 -3.91 12.00 14.16
C ALA A 56 -2.42 11.67 14.39
N PRO A 57 -1.52 12.67 14.35
CA PRO A 57 -0.14 12.46 14.74
C PRO A 57 -0.11 11.90 16.16
N GLN A 58 0.49 10.73 16.35
CA GLN A 58 0.78 10.26 17.70
C GLN A 58 1.75 11.28 18.34
N LEU A 59 1.56 11.60 19.62
CA LEU A 59 2.36 12.58 20.39
C LEU A 59 3.87 12.26 20.49
N GLN A 60 4.40 11.31 19.70
CA GLN A 60 5.82 11.01 19.58
C GLN A 60 6.40 11.59 18.28
N PRO A 61 7.54 12.32 18.33
CA PRO A 61 8.07 13.15 17.24
C PRO A 61 8.79 12.37 16.13
N LEU A 62 8.41 11.13 15.83
CA LEU A 62 9.11 10.32 14.81
C LEU A 62 8.79 10.71 13.37
N HIS A 63 7.80 11.58 13.15
CA HIS A 63 7.32 11.92 11.81
C HIS A 63 7.18 13.43 11.63
N ALA A 64 8.18 14.05 11.01
CA ALA A 64 8.17 15.47 10.63
C ALA A 64 7.38 15.71 9.32
N ASP A 65 6.24 15.04 9.18
CA ASP A 65 5.10 15.53 8.43
C ASP A 65 3.97 15.55 9.47
N THR A 66 3.80 16.69 10.15
CA THR A 66 2.99 16.90 11.37
C THR A 66 1.49 16.78 11.14
N GLY A 67 1.07 16.07 10.10
CA GLY A 67 -0.30 15.95 9.65
C GLY A 67 -0.86 14.55 9.85
N TYR A 68 -2.19 14.49 9.90
CA TYR A 68 -2.94 13.24 9.84
C TYR A 68 -2.42 12.29 8.76
N HIS A 69 -2.18 11.04 9.14
CA HIS A 69 -1.87 9.94 8.23
C HIS A 69 -3.16 9.36 7.67
N VAL A 70 -3.20 9.14 6.35
CA VAL A 70 -4.40 8.66 5.66
C VAL A 70 -4.11 7.31 5.02
N TYR A 71 -4.98 6.34 5.26
CA TYR A 71 -4.89 5.03 4.65
C TYR A 71 -6.25 4.41 4.41
N MET A 72 -6.31 3.55 3.39
CA MET A 72 -7.46 2.71 3.13
C MET A 72 -7.28 1.39 3.88
N VAL A 73 -8.35 0.86 4.48
CA VAL A 73 -8.29 -0.33 5.32
C VAL A 73 -9.55 -1.17 5.23
N TRP A 74 -9.39 -2.49 5.30
CA TRP A 74 -10.47 -3.43 5.57
C TRP A 74 -10.01 -4.52 6.53
N GLU A 75 -10.98 -5.05 7.28
CA GLU A 75 -10.75 -6.15 8.23
C GLU A 75 -10.69 -7.48 7.48
N MET A 76 -9.57 -8.19 7.62
CA MET A 76 -9.33 -9.49 7.00
C MET A 76 -9.85 -10.64 7.87
N GLY A 77 -9.94 -10.42 9.18
CA GLY A 77 -10.37 -11.43 10.14
C GLY A 77 -9.59 -11.32 11.43
N HIS A 78 -9.34 -12.46 12.06
CA HIS A 78 -8.62 -12.54 13.33
C HIS A 78 -7.58 -13.65 13.29
N ILE A 79 -6.45 -13.45 13.96
CA ILE A 79 -5.41 -14.46 14.15
C ILE A 79 -5.16 -14.65 15.64
N ARG A 80 -4.83 -15.88 16.03
CA ARG A 80 -4.32 -16.17 17.37
C ARG A 80 -2.81 -16.13 17.34
N GLN A 81 -2.22 -15.24 18.13
CA GLN A 81 -0.76 -15.15 18.24
C GLN A 81 -0.20 -16.17 19.25
N GLU A 82 1.12 -16.32 19.29
CA GLU A 82 1.83 -17.25 20.17
C GLU A 82 1.56 -16.99 21.66
N ASP A 83 1.26 -15.72 22.02
CA ASP A 83 0.82 -15.32 23.36
C ASP A 83 -0.61 -15.77 23.71
N GLY A 84 -1.29 -16.46 22.80
CA GLY A 84 -2.66 -16.92 22.94
C GLY A 84 -3.72 -15.86 22.68
N ILE A 85 -3.33 -14.60 22.42
CA ILE A 85 -4.23 -13.47 22.22
C ILE A 85 -4.76 -13.49 20.78
N CYS A 86 -6.08 -13.39 20.66
CA CYS A 86 -6.75 -13.21 19.38
C CYS A 86 -6.68 -11.73 18.98
N ARG A 87 -6.08 -11.43 17.83
CA ARG A 87 -5.94 -10.06 17.31
C ARG A 87 -6.65 -9.93 15.98
N ARG A 88 -7.36 -8.82 15.81
CA ARG A 88 -7.94 -8.43 14.53
C ARG A 88 -6.81 -8.20 13.52
N VAL A 89 -7.00 -8.63 12.29
CA VAL A 89 -6.07 -8.37 11.18
C VAL A 89 -6.70 -7.41 10.21
N GLU A 90 -5.94 -6.39 9.86
CA GLU A 90 -6.30 -5.36 8.89
C GLU A 90 -5.35 -5.45 7.70
N ARG A 91 -5.90 -5.32 6.48
CA ARG A 91 -5.11 -5.02 5.30
C ARG A 91 -5.23 -3.52 5.03
N ARG A 92 -4.07 -2.88 4.85
CA ARG A 92 -3.93 -1.44 4.66
C ARG A 92 -3.27 -1.14 3.33
N VAL A 93 -3.71 -0.04 2.72
CA VAL A 93 -3.14 0.52 1.49
C VAL A 93 -2.75 1.97 1.78
N HIS A 94 -1.45 2.27 1.75
CA HIS A 94 -0.94 3.58 2.14
C HIS A 94 0.52 3.88 1.76
N LEU A 95 0.88 5.16 1.88
CA LEU A 95 2.27 5.61 1.98
C LEU A 95 2.64 5.86 3.44
N THR A 96 3.74 5.30 3.90
CA THR A 96 4.31 5.57 5.22
C THR A 96 5.61 6.35 5.09
N GLY A 97 6.17 6.84 6.19
CA GLY A 97 7.40 7.63 6.18
C GLY A 97 7.14 9.13 6.07
N ASN A 98 8.21 9.88 5.80
CA ASN A 98 8.20 11.35 5.87
C ASN A 98 8.47 11.95 4.49
N ALA A 99 8.16 13.23 4.31
CA ALA A 99 8.57 14.01 3.15
C ALA A 99 10.06 13.79 2.83
N GLY A 100 10.37 13.36 1.61
CA GLY A 100 11.73 13.02 1.18
C GLY A 100 12.25 11.63 1.61
N ASN A 101 11.48 10.88 2.40
CA ASN A 101 11.78 9.51 2.85
C ASN A 101 10.50 8.67 3.04
N TYR A 102 9.66 8.61 2.00
CA TYR A 102 8.44 7.79 2.05
C TYR A 102 8.75 6.32 1.71
N ALA A 103 8.12 5.40 2.45
CA ALA A 103 8.05 3.98 2.17
C ALA A 103 6.63 3.61 1.69
N TYR A 104 6.57 2.90 0.57
CA TYR A 104 5.33 2.55 -0.12
C TYR A 104 4.80 1.17 0.28
N PHE A 105 3.52 1.09 0.63
CA PHE A 105 2.84 -0.15 1.01
C PHE A 105 1.48 -0.28 0.32
N ALA A 106 1.46 -0.97 -0.84
CA ALA A 106 0.21 -1.34 -1.52
C ALA A 106 -0.61 -2.34 -0.70
N ASP A 107 0.08 -3.25 -0.01
CA ASP A 107 -0.49 -4.43 0.61
C ASP A 107 0.25 -4.70 1.93
N ASP A 108 -0.24 -4.03 2.96
CA ASP A 108 0.23 -4.12 4.32
C ASP A 108 -0.79 -4.84 5.19
N ILE A 109 -0.52 -6.11 5.49
CA ILE A 109 -1.41 -6.97 6.28
C ILE A 109 -0.80 -7.13 7.66
N ARG A 110 -1.44 -6.57 8.67
CA ARG A 110 -0.92 -6.56 10.04
C ARG A 110 -2.00 -6.82 11.07
N ALA A 111 -1.61 -7.36 12.22
CA ALA A 111 -2.48 -7.37 13.39
C ALA A 111 -2.73 -5.91 13.82
N ALA A 112 -4.00 -5.54 13.97
CA ALA A 112 -4.39 -4.24 14.48
C ALA A 112 -3.87 -4.09 15.92
N GLY A 113 -3.13 -3.00 16.17
CA GLY A 113 -2.75 -2.62 17.53
C GLY A 113 -3.97 -2.18 18.34
N ASN A 114 -3.78 -2.05 19.66
CA ASN A 114 -4.78 -1.45 20.53
C ASN A 114 -5.05 -0.01 20.04
N ILE A 115 -6.27 0.22 19.55
CA ILE A 115 -6.73 1.52 19.03
C ILE A 115 -6.66 2.51 20.19
N SER A 116 -5.64 3.38 20.22
CA SER A 116 -5.51 4.41 21.27
C SER A 116 -5.41 5.83 20.73
N ALA A 117 -5.61 6.05 19.43
CA ALA A 117 -5.70 7.38 18.86
C ALA A 117 -7.13 7.69 18.41
N GLU A 118 -7.49 8.96 18.49
CA GLU A 118 -8.67 9.51 17.84
C GLU A 118 -8.57 9.23 16.34
N HIS A 119 -9.40 8.31 15.86
CA HIS A 119 -9.46 7.92 14.48
C HIS A 119 -10.72 8.52 13.87
N HIS A 120 -10.57 9.29 12.80
CA HIS A 120 -11.69 9.58 11.92
C HIS A 120 -11.78 8.48 10.87
N PHE A 121 -12.98 7.94 10.70
CA PHE A 121 -13.26 6.91 9.70
C PHE A 121 -14.31 7.42 8.74
N ILE A 122 -14.05 7.21 7.46
CA ILE A 122 -15.03 7.40 6.40
C ILE A 122 -15.34 6.02 5.85
N ILE A 123 -16.60 5.59 5.96
CA ILE A 123 -17.05 4.35 5.32
C ILE A 123 -17.08 4.61 3.83
N PHE A 124 -16.27 3.87 3.10
CA PHE A 124 -16.12 4.07 1.67
C PHE A 124 -17.09 3.19 0.86
N GLY A 125 -17.42 2.02 1.39
CA GLY A 125 -18.40 1.12 0.80
C GLY A 125 -18.06 -0.34 1.07
N THR A 126 -18.86 -1.21 0.48
CA THR A 126 -18.66 -2.67 0.55
C THR A 126 -18.13 -3.15 -0.79
N PHE A 127 -16.96 -3.78 -0.79
CA PHE A 127 -16.25 -4.20 -1.99
C PHE A 127 -16.14 -5.72 -2.04
N THR A 128 -16.35 -6.32 -3.22
CA THR A 128 -16.10 -7.75 -3.47
C THR A 128 -14.59 -8.06 -3.47
N PRO A 129 -14.18 -9.34 -3.36
CA PRO A 129 -12.77 -9.73 -3.46
C PRO A 129 -12.09 -9.20 -4.73
N GLU A 130 -12.76 -9.28 -5.88
CA GLU A 130 -12.25 -8.83 -7.17
C GLU A 130 -12.05 -7.32 -7.18
N GLN A 131 -13.00 -6.57 -6.62
CA GLN A 131 -12.88 -5.12 -6.51
C GLN A 131 -11.74 -4.72 -5.57
N ARG A 132 -11.54 -5.41 -4.44
CA ARG A 132 -10.40 -5.16 -3.54
C ARG A 132 -9.07 -5.50 -4.19
N GLN A 133 -9.00 -6.57 -4.97
CA GLN A 133 -7.81 -6.88 -5.76
C GLN A 133 -7.54 -5.79 -6.81
N ARG A 134 -8.60 -5.22 -7.41
CA ARG A 134 -8.47 -4.08 -8.32
C ARG A 134 -7.97 -2.83 -7.60
N ILE A 135 -8.41 -2.56 -6.37
CA ILE A 135 -7.88 -1.46 -5.53
C ILE A 135 -6.37 -1.63 -5.34
N LEU A 136 -5.90 -2.82 -4.96
CA LEU A 136 -4.48 -3.12 -4.78
C LEU A 136 -3.70 -2.89 -6.08
N TRP A 137 -4.23 -3.38 -7.20
CA TRP A 137 -3.63 -3.16 -8.51
C TRP A 137 -3.53 -1.67 -8.86
N LEU A 138 -4.58 -0.89 -8.61
CA LEU A 138 -4.57 0.56 -8.85
C LEU A 138 -3.55 1.27 -7.96
N ALA A 139 -3.49 0.91 -6.68
CA ALA A 139 -2.52 1.46 -5.74
C ALA A 139 -1.08 1.27 -6.25
N GLU A 140 -0.74 0.10 -6.78
CA GLU A 140 0.58 -0.18 -7.36
C GLU A 140 0.92 0.64 -8.59
N ASN A 141 -0.08 1.18 -9.27
CA ASN A 141 0.07 1.99 -10.47
C ASN A 141 -0.06 3.50 -10.20
N VAL A 142 -0.33 3.92 -8.95
CA VAL A 142 -0.29 5.35 -8.60
C VAL A 142 1.16 5.84 -8.60
N ASP A 143 1.44 6.83 -9.44
CA ASP A 143 2.76 7.46 -9.48
C ASP A 143 3.18 7.96 -8.10
N PHE A 144 4.36 7.50 -7.67
CA PHE A 144 4.97 7.81 -6.39
C PHE A 144 6.48 7.96 -6.53
N SER A 145 7.04 8.92 -5.79
CA SER A 145 8.49 9.00 -5.55
C SER A 145 8.77 9.11 -4.05
N PRO A 146 9.69 8.30 -3.51
CA PRO A 146 10.12 8.36 -2.11
C PRO A 146 10.70 9.72 -1.71
N ARG A 147 11.22 10.47 -2.69
CA ARG A 147 11.93 11.74 -2.52
C ARG A 147 11.02 12.94 -2.63
N TRP A 148 9.72 12.74 -2.86
CA TRP A 148 8.78 13.85 -2.90
C TRP A 148 8.67 14.52 -1.54
N THR A 149 8.77 15.84 -1.55
CA THR A 149 8.64 16.69 -0.37
C THR A 149 7.30 17.41 -0.29
N VAL A 150 6.51 17.38 -1.37
CA VAL A 150 5.24 18.12 -1.51
C VAL A 150 4.04 17.27 -1.94
N ASN A 151 4.24 15.96 -2.14
CA ASN A 151 3.20 14.99 -2.51
C ASN A 151 3.11 13.93 -1.41
N THR A 152 2.31 14.20 -0.39
CA THR A 152 2.25 13.41 0.85
C THR A 152 1.36 12.17 0.70
N CYS A 153 1.18 11.41 1.78
CA CYS A 153 0.23 10.29 1.84
C CYS A 153 -1.19 10.69 1.41
N ARG A 154 -1.60 11.94 1.64
CA ARG A 154 -2.90 12.49 1.20
C ARG A 154 -2.97 12.66 -0.30
N THR A 155 -1.95 13.24 -0.92
CA THR A 155 -1.89 13.42 -2.38
C THR A 155 -1.92 12.06 -3.08
N TRP A 156 -1.17 11.10 -2.54
CA TRP A 156 -1.18 9.74 -3.07
C TRP A 156 -2.55 9.06 -2.91
N MET A 157 -3.18 9.18 -1.74
CA MET A 157 -4.53 8.65 -1.51
C MET A 157 -5.54 9.29 -2.46
N TRP A 158 -5.51 10.61 -2.64
CA TRP A 158 -6.38 11.31 -3.57
C TRP A 158 -6.22 10.81 -5.01
N ARG A 159 -4.99 10.54 -5.46
CA ARG A 159 -4.72 9.95 -6.78
C ARG A 159 -5.28 8.53 -6.90
N LEU A 160 -5.15 7.71 -5.86
CA LEU A 160 -5.76 6.38 -5.81
C LEU A 160 -7.29 6.50 -5.96
N LEU A 161 -7.93 7.36 -5.16
CA LEU A 161 -9.38 7.56 -5.21
C LEU A 161 -9.84 8.04 -6.60
N THR A 162 -9.13 9.00 -7.19
CA THR A 162 -9.39 9.47 -8.56
C THR A 162 -9.28 8.33 -9.57
N SER A 163 -8.27 7.46 -9.42
CA SER A 163 -8.11 6.29 -10.27
C SER A 163 -9.24 5.28 -10.08
N MET A 164 -9.77 5.13 -8.86
CA MET A 164 -10.90 4.24 -8.59
C MET A 164 -12.19 4.75 -9.24
N VAL A 165 -12.45 6.07 -9.20
CA VAL A 165 -13.56 6.69 -9.95
C VAL A 165 -13.41 6.42 -11.44
N ALA A 166 -12.23 6.69 -12.01
CA ALA A 166 -11.96 6.49 -13.43
C ALA A 166 -12.14 5.03 -13.90
N HIS A 167 -11.99 4.06 -13.00
CA HIS A 167 -12.20 2.64 -13.26
C HIS A 167 -13.58 2.11 -12.85
N GLY A 168 -14.50 3.00 -12.43
CA GLY A 168 -15.87 2.63 -12.06
C GLY A 168 -15.96 1.75 -10.81
N LEU A 169 -14.96 1.80 -9.92
CA LEU A 169 -15.02 1.11 -8.63
C LEU A 169 -15.90 1.84 -7.61
N ILE A 170 -16.06 3.15 -7.80
CA ILE A 170 -16.80 4.07 -6.94
C ILE A 170 -17.44 5.17 -7.78
N SER A 171 -18.47 5.82 -7.23
CA SER A 171 -19.06 7.05 -7.75
C SER A 171 -18.21 8.28 -7.39
N ASP A 172 -18.46 9.38 -8.11
CA ASP A 172 -17.93 10.73 -7.81
C ASP A 172 -18.75 11.47 -6.73
N GLU A 173 -19.94 10.96 -6.42
CA GLU A 173 -20.83 11.44 -5.34
C GLU A 173 -20.38 10.91 -3.96
#